data_AF-A0A7L3W777-F1
#
_entry.id   AF-A0A7L3W777-F1
#
_cell.length_a   1.000
_cell.length_b   1.000
_cell.length_c   1.000
_cell.angle_alpha   90.00
_cell.angle_beta   90.00
_cell.angle_gamma   90.00
#
_symmetry.space_group_name_H-M   'P 1'
#
loop_
_entity.id
_entity.type
_entity.pdbx_description
1 polymer ?
#
loop_
_entity_poly.entity_id
_entity_poly.type
_entity_poly.pdbx_seq_one_letter_code
_entity_poly.pdbx_strand_id
1 'polypeptide(L)' 'AAHLRGRKHQRLRSLRAERRAQEQRSLFVSGFARGTSGERLAAHFRAYGEVAGVVLDKEK' A
#
# COMPACT_ATOMS: atom_id res chain seq x y z
N ALA A 1 24.92 6.02 -20.80
CA ALA A 1 24.66 6.99 -19.72
C ALA A 1 23.57 8.04 -20.03
N ALA A 2 23.32 8.42 -21.29
CA ALA A 2 22.28 9.42 -21.61
C ALA A 2 20.85 8.99 -21.25
N HIS A 3 20.49 7.72 -21.41
CA HIS A 3 19.14 7.20 -21.14
C HIS A 3 18.69 7.34 -19.68
N LEU A 4 19.62 7.39 -18.72
CA LEU A 4 19.34 7.53 -17.28
C LEU A 4 18.79 8.91 -16.90
N ARG A 5 19.11 9.94 -17.72
CA ARG A 5 18.61 11.31 -17.55
C ARG A 5 17.32 11.56 -18.34
N GLY A 6 16.84 10.56 -19.09
CA GLY A 6 15.60 10.67 -19.84
C GLY A 6 14.38 10.68 -18.93
N ARG A 7 13.38 11.51 -19.27
CA ARG A 7 12.13 11.67 -18.49
C ARG A 7 11.44 10.33 -18.19
N LYS A 8 11.39 9.41 -19.17
CA LYS A 8 10.79 8.07 -19.00
C LYS A 8 11.52 7.25 -17.93
N HIS A 9 12.86 7.23 -17.97
CA HIS A 9 13.65 6.49 -16.98
C HIS A 9 13.46 7.08 -15.59
N GLN A 10 13.56 8.40 -15.44
CA GLN A 10 13.36 9.09 -14.17
C GLN A 10 11.98 8.80 -13.59
N ARG A 11 10.91 8.90 -14.39
CA ARG A 11 9.54 8.58 -13.96
C ARG A 11 9.41 7.14 -13.47
N LEU A 12 9.92 6.17 -14.24
CA LEU A 12 9.86 4.76 -13.84
C LEU A 12 10.65 4.49 -12.56
N ARG A 13 11.80 5.16 -12.37
CA ARG A 13 12.60 5.07 -11.15
C ARG A 13 11.84 5.64 -9.95
N SER A 14 11.22 6.81 -10.07
CA SER A 14 10.42 7.42 -9.01
C SER A 14 9.23 6.54 -8.62
N LEU A 15 8.46 6.05 -9.59
CA LEU A 15 7.33 5.15 -9.32
C LEU A 15 7.75 3.87 -8.58
N ARG A 16 8.91 3.31 -8.92
CA ARG A 16 9.47 2.14 -8.20
C ARG A 16 9.90 2.49 -6.79
N ALA A 17 10.49 3.66 -6.57
CA ALA A 17 10.87 4.12 -5.24
C ALA A 17 9.65 4.35 -4.34
N GLU A 18 8.62 5.02 -4.87
CA GLU A 18 7.33 5.23 -4.20
C GLU A 18 6.68 3.91 -3.81
N ARG A 19 6.61 2.95 -4.74
CA ARG A 19 6.03 1.63 -4.47
C ARG A 19 6.80 0.87 -3.38
N ARG A 20 8.14 0.88 -3.42
CA ARG A 20 8.96 0.25 -2.36
C ARG A 20 8.73 0.91 -0.99
N ALA A 21 8.64 2.23 -0.96
CA ALA A 21 8.37 2.96 0.28
C ALA A 21 6.96 2.70 0.83
N GLN A 22 5.99 2.43 -0.04
CA GLN A 22 4.65 1.99 0.35
C GLN A 22 4.68 0.56 0.90
N GLU A 23 5.33 -0.37 0.21
CA GLU A 23 5.46 -1.78 0.62
C GLU A 23 6.08 -1.91 2.02
N GLN A 24 7.13 -1.15 2.33
CA GLN A 24 7.81 -1.17 3.63
C GLN A 24 6.94 -0.75 4.82
N ARG A 25 5.83 -0.04 4.56
CA ARG A 25 4.90 0.47 5.59
C ARG A 25 3.51 -0.13 5.49
N SER A 26 3.36 -1.17 4.66
CA SER A 26 2.08 -1.85 4.43
C SER A 26 2.09 -3.23 5.04
N LEU A 27 0.96 -3.65 5.61
CA LEU A 27 0.79 -4.98 6.19
C LEU A 27 -0.26 -5.76 5.40
N PHE A 28 -0.01 -7.05 5.16
CA PHE A 28 -1.02 -7.99 4.69
C PHE A 28 -1.54 -8.79 5.89
N VAL A 29 -2.84 -8.72 6.12
CA VAL A 29 -3.50 -9.40 7.24
C VAL A 29 -4.64 -10.24 6.68
N SER A 30 -4.71 -11.50 7.06
CA SER A 30 -5.73 -12.46 6.65
C SER A 30 -6.38 -13.12 7.87
N GLY A 31 -7.41 -13.95 7.65
CA GLY A 31 -8.15 -14.62 8.72
C GLY A 31 -9.32 -13.83 9.29
N PHE A 32 -9.78 -12.77 8.59
CA PHE A 32 -10.99 -12.05 8.96
C PHE A 32 -12.24 -12.88 8.68
N ALA A 33 -13.24 -12.75 9.56
CA ALA A 33 -14.56 -13.31 9.32
C ALA A 33 -15.19 -12.67 8.07
N ARG A 34 -15.97 -13.45 7.30
CA ARG A 34 -16.70 -12.94 6.14
C ARG A 34 -17.59 -11.76 6.55
N GLY A 35 -17.61 -10.72 5.72
CA GLY A 35 -18.37 -9.49 5.99
C GLY A 35 -17.67 -8.51 6.95
N THR A 36 -16.43 -8.76 7.39
CA THR A 36 -15.65 -7.76 8.12
C THR A 36 -15.45 -6.51 7.27
N SER A 37 -15.93 -5.36 7.73
CA SER A 37 -15.87 -4.11 6.97
C SER A 37 -14.49 -3.45 7.05
N GLY A 38 -14.13 -2.73 5.99
CA GLY A 38 -12.89 -1.96 5.95
C GLY A 38 -12.84 -0.85 7.02
N GLU A 39 -14.00 -0.27 7.36
CA GLU A 39 -14.13 0.74 8.41
C GLU A 39 -13.75 0.18 9.79
N ARG A 40 -14.21 -1.03 10.11
CA ARG A 40 -13.87 -1.70 11.37
C ARG A 40 -12.37 -1.97 11.47
N LEU A 41 -11.75 -2.40 10.37
CA LEU A 41 -10.30 -2.61 10.31
C LEU A 41 -9.54 -1.29 10.46
N ALA A 42 -9.94 -0.25 9.75
CA ALA A 42 -9.32 1.07 9.87
C ALA A 42 -9.41 1.60 11.31
N ALA A 43 -10.57 1.48 11.96
CA ALA A 43 -10.75 1.87 13.35
C ALA A 43 -9.84 1.07 14.31
N HIS A 44 -9.73 -0.25 14.11
CA HIS A 44 -8.86 -1.09 14.93
C HIS A 44 -7.38 -0.75 14.76
N PHE A 45 -6.89 -0.67 13.52
CA PHE A 45 -5.47 -0.41 13.25
C PHE A 45 -5.04 1.02 13.59
N ARG A 46 -5.97 1.99 13.60
CA ARG A 46 -5.72 3.36 14.09
C ARG A 46 -5.24 3.42 15.54
N ALA A 47 -5.57 2.42 16.36
CA ALA A 47 -5.05 2.33 17.73
C ALA A 47 -3.53 2.10 17.80
N TYR A 48 -2.91 1.65 16.69
CA TYR A 48 -1.48 1.34 16.61
C TYR A 48 -0.69 2.35 15.76
N GLY A 49 -1.34 3.37 15.22
CA GLY A 49 -0.72 4.41 14.40
C GLY A 49 -1.62 4.90 13.27
N GLU A 50 -1.11 5.83 12.48
CA GLU A 50 -1.84 6.35 11.31
C GLU A 50 -2.03 5.25 10.25
N VAL A 51 -3.26 5.11 9.75
CA VAL A 51 -3.60 4.18 8.67
C VAL A 51 -3.84 4.96 7.40
N ALA A 52 -2.91 4.86 6.44
CA ALA A 52 -2.99 5.56 5.16
C ALA A 52 -4.10 5.03 4.24
N GLY A 53 -4.48 3.75 4.38
CA GLY A 53 -5.57 3.15 3.62
C GLY A 53 -5.79 1.68 3.98
N VAL A 54 -7.00 1.19 3.72
CA VAL A 54 -7.37 -0.23 3.86
C VAL A 54 -7.89 -0.70 2.51
N VAL A 55 -7.23 -1.72 1.95
CA VAL A 55 -7.66 -2.38 0.72
C VAL A 55 -8.12 -3.78 1.10
N LEU A 56 -9.40 -4.04 0.87
CA LEU A 56 -9.97 -5.38 1.02
C LEU A 56 -10.03 -6.04 -0.35
N ASP A 57 -9.52 -7.26 -0.43
CA ASP A 57 -9.74 -8.10 -1.60
C ASP A 57 -11.24 -8.41 -1.69
N LYS A 58 -11.85 -8.05 -2.82
CA LYS A 58 -13.29 -8.22 -3.03
C LYS A 58 -13.65 -9.64 -3.45
N GLU A 59 -12.66 -10.47 -3.82
CA GLU A 59 -12.89 -11.84 -4.30
C GLU A 59 -11.93 -12.85 -3.67
N LYS A 60 -12.32 -13.39 -2.50
CA LYS A 60 -12.01 -14.75 -2.04
C LYS A 60 -13.15 -15.33 -1.20
#